data_AF-A0A137P8G6-F1
#
_entry.id   AF-A0A137P8G6-F1
#
_cell.length_a   1.000
_cell.length_b   1.000
_cell.length_c   1.000
_cell.angle_alpha   90.00
_cell.angle_beta   90.00
_cell.angle_gamma   90.00
#
_symmetry.space_group_name_H-M   'P 1'
#
loop_
_entity.id
_entity.type
_entity.pdbx_description
1 polymer ?
#
loop_
_entity_poly.entity_id
_entity_poly.type
_entity_poly.pdbx_seq_one_letter_code
_entity_poly.pdbx_strand_id
1 'polypeptide(L)'
;MDTENGLKSTILKFFNEGKSEVEAYKQVSKFQNSKKVSKKTVNSWYEKLKSENHKLGDMMVTGEKKLTDEYLTNLINENPGLNTKELAKLAGISIAAISSRLKQVNSDGEMVYYTNKKALAKLKDEFLIDLINRNPDITMQELARISGVSQSTISRRLKQINRSSEGINYTNKSSSTKFTNEFLIDLVNKNPGLNMTELSKLAGVSQSTISNRLKQINSGGEKINYVGKRSSINFTDEFLIDLVNRYPELNMTELAILVGVSRATISSRLKKINSDGKNVVYQCKNPQINVTKFSDEFLIDLINKNPSLNMQQLAKISGVSRSTISRRLEQINSNGERTSYISKWASTKFTNEFLIDLINKNPGLSMKELSKLAGTSQGTISNRLKQINSDSEKISYISKSSSIKFTNELLIDLIKKNPGLSLTELGRLAGISKSTREIKQKESGKDGDKVRCAGKSRNQKQRT
;
A
#
# COMPACT_ATOMS: atom_id res chain seq x y z
N MET A 1 19.30 -26.97 58.12
CA MET A 1 18.55 -27.39 56.91
C MET A 1 17.45 -26.37 56.65
N ASP A 2 17.36 -25.93 55.41
CA ASP A 2 16.97 -24.56 55.05
C ASP A 2 15.46 -24.29 55.13
N THR A 3 15.03 -23.69 56.24
CA THR A 3 13.62 -23.28 56.42
C THR A 3 13.17 -22.22 55.39
N GLU A 4 14.10 -21.50 54.78
CA GLU A 4 13.83 -20.46 53.79
C GLU A 4 13.53 -21.05 52.39
N ASN A 5 14.15 -22.17 52.05
CA ASN A 5 13.89 -22.89 50.78
C ASN A 5 12.49 -23.53 50.77
N GLY A 6 12.02 -24.04 51.91
CA GLY A 6 10.66 -24.58 52.04
C GLY A 6 9.56 -23.53 51.89
N LEU A 7 9.78 -22.33 52.45
CA LEU A 7 8.86 -21.20 52.29
C LEU A 7 8.79 -20.73 50.83
N LYS A 8 9.95 -20.59 50.18
CA LYS A 8 10.03 -20.19 48.76
C LYS A 8 9.31 -21.17 47.85
N SER A 9 9.52 -22.49 48.04
CA SER A 9 8.86 -23.54 47.26
C SER A 9 7.33 -23.50 47.41
N THR A 10 6.85 -23.27 48.64
CA THR A 10 5.41 -23.20 48.93
C THR A 10 4.77 -21.95 48.29
N ILE A 11 5.41 -20.79 48.38
CA ILE A 11 4.93 -19.54 47.77
C ILE A 11 4.92 -19.66 46.24
N LEU A 12 5.95 -20.26 45.64
CA LEU A 12 6.01 -20.49 44.20
C LEU A 12 4.89 -21.41 43.71
N LYS A 13 4.56 -22.47 44.48
CA LYS A 13 3.44 -23.36 44.17
C LYS A 13 2.12 -22.60 44.14
N PHE A 14 1.84 -21.76 45.14
CA PHE A 14 0.61 -20.96 45.17
C PHE A 14 0.55 -19.91 44.07
N PHE A 15 1.68 -19.32 43.72
CA PHE A 15 1.78 -18.41 42.58
C PHE A 15 1.39 -19.11 41.26
N ASN A 16 1.92 -20.31 41.02
CA ASN A 16 1.63 -21.08 39.81
C ASN A 16 0.18 -21.61 39.77
N GLU A 17 -0.45 -21.81 40.92
CA GLU A 17 -1.88 -22.14 41.04
C GLU A 17 -2.80 -20.93 40.80
N GLY A 18 -2.26 -19.74 40.53
CA GLY A 18 -3.02 -18.51 40.25
C GLY A 18 -3.61 -17.86 41.51
N LYS A 19 -3.19 -18.26 42.71
CA LYS A 19 -3.68 -17.69 43.97
C LYS A 19 -3.09 -16.30 44.20
N SER A 20 -3.89 -15.39 44.72
CA SER A 20 -3.47 -14.04 45.08
C SER A 20 -2.50 -14.02 46.28
N GLU A 21 -1.75 -12.93 46.45
CA GLU A 21 -0.80 -12.75 47.56
C GLU A 21 -1.48 -12.95 48.93
N VAL A 22 -2.72 -12.48 49.03
CA VAL A 22 -3.53 -12.52 50.25
C VAL A 22 -3.94 -13.95 50.59
N GLU A 23 -4.32 -14.74 49.58
CA GLU A 23 -4.66 -16.15 49.74
C GLU A 23 -3.43 -16.99 50.08
N ALA A 24 -2.31 -16.74 49.40
CA ALA A 24 -1.05 -17.42 49.68
C ALA A 24 -0.58 -17.13 51.12
N TYR A 25 -0.64 -15.88 51.57
CA TYR A 25 -0.32 -15.53 52.95
C TYR A 25 -1.21 -16.26 53.96
N LYS A 26 -2.53 -16.32 53.70
CA LYS A 26 -3.50 -17.01 54.57
C LYS A 26 -3.27 -18.53 54.62
N GLN A 27 -2.75 -19.13 53.56
CA GLN A 27 -2.42 -20.55 53.54
C GLN A 27 -1.07 -20.82 54.21
N VAL A 28 -0.03 -20.04 53.90
CA VAL A 28 1.30 -20.18 54.52
C VAL A 28 1.25 -19.98 56.04
N SER A 29 0.45 -19.03 56.52
CA SER A 29 0.32 -18.75 57.95
C SER A 29 -0.33 -19.89 58.74
N LYS A 30 -1.05 -20.81 58.09
CA LYS A 30 -1.62 -22.01 58.72
C LYS A 30 -0.62 -23.16 58.86
N PHE A 31 0.39 -23.23 58.00
CA PHE A 31 1.33 -24.36 57.95
C PHE A 31 2.59 -24.17 58.79
N GLN A 32 3.00 -22.92 59.08
CA GLN A 32 4.24 -22.66 59.81
C GLN A 32 4.00 -22.35 61.29
N ASN A 33 3.86 -23.41 62.08
CA ASN A 33 3.60 -23.33 63.53
C ASN A 33 4.81 -22.88 64.40
N SER A 34 5.91 -22.37 63.84
CA SER A 34 7.05 -21.88 64.65
C SER A 34 7.82 -20.67 64.12
N LYS A 35 7.53 -20.17 62.91
CA LYS A 35 8.09 -18.91 62.40
C LYS A 35 6.99 -18.09 61.73
N LYS A 36 6.61 -16.96 62.33
CA LYS A 36 5.63 -16.02 61.76
C LYS A 36 6.21 -15.40 60.48
N VAL A 37 5.85 -15.95 59.33
CA VAL A 37 6.12 -15.31 58.04
C VAL A 37 5.31 -14.03 57.98
N SER A 38 5.97 -12.89 57.72
CA SER A 38 5.27 -11.63 57.59
C SER A 38 4.55 -11.55 56.23
N LYS A 39 3.41 -10.86 56.18
CA LYS A 39 2.72 -10.54 54.92
C LYS A 39 3.65 -9.82 53.93
N LYS A 40 4.56 -8.98 54.44
CA LYS A 40 5.57 -8.27 53.65
C LYS A 40 6.53 -9.22 52.95
N THR A 41 6.91 -10.33 53.59
CA THR A 41 7.77 -11.36 53.01
C THR A 41 7.08 -12.06 51.84
N VAL A 42 5.81 -12.45 52.00
CA VAL A 42 5.03 -13.08 50.91
C VAL A 42 4.86 -12.12 49.73
N ASN A 43 4.51 -10.85 50.00
CA ASN A 43 4.37 -9.83 48.96
C ASN A 43 5.69 -9.58 48.22
N SER A 44 6.82 -9.48 48.94
CA SER A 44 8.13 -9.29 48.31
C SER A 44 8.51 -10.47 47.40
N TRP A 45 8.13 -11.69 47.76
CA TRP A 45 8.33 -12.86 46.90
C TRP A 45 7.41 -12.83 45.68
N TYR A 46 6.14 -12.47 45.84
CA TYR A 46 5.23 -12.31 44.70
C TYR A 46 5.68 -11.22 43.74
N GLU A 47 6.19 -10.08 44.23
CA GLU A 47 6.75 -9.03 43.37
C GLU A 47 8.03 -9.50 42.65
N LYS A 48 8.89 -10.26 43.32
CA LYS A 48 10.03 -10.93 42.66
C LYS A 48 9.56 -11.91 41.59
N LEU A 49 8.56 -12.74 41.88
CA LEU A 49 8.02 -13.71 40.93
C LEU A 49 7.28 -13.04 39.76
N LYS A 50 6.58 -11.92 39.97
CA LYS A 50 5.97 -11.15 38.87
C LYS A 50 7.03 -10.48 38.01
N SER A 51 8.06 -9.89 38.61
CA SER A 51 9.15 -9.25 37.86
C SER A 51 10.03 -10.26 37.14
N GLU A 52 10.27 -11.45 37.73
CA GLU A 52 10.91 -12.59 37.07
C GLU A 52 10.02 -13.17 35.96
N ASN A 53 8.69 -13.27 36.15
CA ASN A 53 7.77 -13.68 35.07
C ASN A 53 7.67 -12.64 33.94
N HIS A 54 7.80 -11.35 34.24
CA HIS A 54 7.91 -10.31 33.22
C HIS A 54 9.22 -10.41 32.42
N LYS A 55 10.32 -10.84 33.06
CA LYS A 55 11.58 -11.14 32.36
C LYS A 55 11.56 -12.50 31.64
N LEU A 56 10.84 -13.49 32.17
CA LEU A 56 10.58 -14.78 31.53
C LEU A 56 9.59 -14.66 30.36
N GLY A 57 8.69 -13.68 30.35
CA GLY A 57 7.80 -13.43 29.20
C GLY A 57 8.55 -13.11 27.91
N ASP A 58 9.76 -12.56 28.02
CA ASP A 58 10.68 -12.30 26.90
C ASP A 58 11.73 -13.40 26.68
N MET A 59 11.88 -14.36 27.61
CA MET A 59 12.98 -15.35 27.59
C MET A 59 12.55 -16.82 27.73
N MET A 60 11.28 -17.12 28.03
CA MET A 60 10.69 -18.46 28.06
C MET A 60 9.65 -18.64 26.94
N VAL A 61 10.17 -18.70 25.72
CA VAL A 61 9.58 -19.49 24.62
C VAL A 61 10.36 -20.80 24.51
N THR A 62 10.38 -21.60 25.58
CA THR A 62 10.98 -22.95 25.56
C THR A 62 10.29 -23.91 26.54
N GLY A 63 8.99 -23.73 26.78
CA GLY A 63 8.13 -24.86 27.14
C GLY A 63 7.60 -25.45 25.84
N GLU A 64 8.19 -26.54 25.35
CA GLU A 64 7.72 -27.25 24.17
C GLU A 64 6.28 -27.76 24.38
N LYS A 65 5.28 -26.91 24.13
CA LYS A 65 4.00 -27.40 23.66
C LYS A 65 4.26 -27.96 22.26
N LYS A 66 4.53 -29.26 22.17
CA LYS A 66 4.65 -29.95 20.89
C LYS A 66 3.42 -29.59 20.06
N LEU A 67 3.64 -28.95 18.93
CA LEU A 67 2.61 -28.65 17.94
C LEU A 67 2.20 -29.97 17.27
N THR A 68 1.36 -30.75 17.95
CA THR A 68 0.74 -31.96 17.41
C THR A 68 -0.38 -31.60 16.46
N ASP A 69 -0.69 -32.48 15.50
CA ASP A 69 -1.75 -32.25 14.51
C ASP A 69 -3.13 -32.16 15.15
N GLU A 70 -3.36 -32.98 16.18
CA GLU A 70 -4.59 -32.96 16.96
C GLU A 70 -4.82 -31.62 17.66
N TYR A 71 -3.80 -31.09 18.36
CA TYR A 71 -3.85 -29.77 18.98
C TYR A 71 -4.12 -28.66 17.97
N LEU A 72 -3.46 -28.69 16.80
CA LEU A 72 -3.64 -27.69 15.75
C LEU A 72 -5.05 -27.77 15.12
N THR A 73 -5.57 -28.98 14.94
CA THR A 73 -6.90 -29.24 14.39
C THR A 73 -8.00 -28.77 15.35
N ASN A 74 -7.88 -29.09 16.64
CA ASN A 74 -8.81 -28.61 17.67
C ASN A 74 -8.78 -27.09 17.79
N LEU A 75 -7.59 -26.48 17.77
CA LEU A 75 -7.44 -25.02 17.83
C LEU A 75 -8.16 -24.31 16.66
N ILE A 76 -8.14 -24.91 15.47
CA ILE A 76 -8.80 -24.38 14.27
C ILE A 76 -10.31 -24.59 14.33
N ASN A 77 -10.76 -25.76 14.77
CA ASN A 77 -12.19 -26.10 14.89
C ASN A 77 -12.89 -25.25 15.96
N GLU A 78 -12.22 -24.98 17.08
CA GLU A 78 -12.72 -24.10 18.13
C GLU A 78 -12.73 -22.62 17.72
N ASN A 79 -11.92 -22.24 16.72
CA ASN A 79 -11.73 -20.85 16.32
C ASN A 79 -11.74 -20.64 14.79
N PRO A 80 -12.83 -20.98 14.09
CA PRO A 80 -12.88 -20.99 12.62
C PRO A 80 -12.69 -19.62 11.97
N GLY A 81 -12.82 -18.54 12.74
CA GLY A 81 -12.65 -17.15 12.28
C GLY A 81 -11.23 -16.60 12.39
N LEU A 82 -10.29 -17.33 13.01
CA LEU A 82 -8.95 -16.80 13.30
C LEU A 82 -7.96 -17.06 12.16
N ASN A 83 -7.10 -16.07 11.91
CA ASN A 83 -6.02 -16.19 10.94
C ASN A 83 -4.75 -16.79 11.57
N THR A 84 -3.78 -17.21 10.75
CA THR A 84 -2.54 -17.87 11.21
C THR A 84 -1.72 -17.05 12.22
N LYS A 85 -1.79 -15.71 12.17
CA LYS A 85 -1.13 -14.84 13.15
C LYS A 85 -1.87 -14.84 14.49
N GLU A 86 -3.19 -14.87 14.46
CA GLU A 86 -4.03 -14.96 15.66
C GLU A 86 -3.93 -16.35 16.31
N LEU A 87 -3.93 -17.42 15.50
CA LEU A 87 -3.68 -18.79 15.95
C LEU A 87 -2.28 -18.94 16.56
N ALA A 88 -1.26 -18.32 15.95
CA ALA A 88 0.10 -18.30 16.50
C ALA A 88 0.17 -17.62 17.86
N LYS A 89 -0.53 -16.49 18.00
CA LYS A 89 -0.62 -15.76 19.26
C LYS A 89 -1.35 -16.57 20.34
N LEU A 90 -2.45 -17.24 19.99
CA LEU A 90 -3.21 -18.09 20.92
C LEU A 90 -2.43 -19.33 21.34
N ALA A 91 -1.72 -19.96 20.41
CA ALA A 91 -0.95 -21.16 20.69
C ALA A 91 0.35 -20.86 21.44
N GLY A 92 0.82 -19.60 21.45
CA GLY A 92 2.15 -19.23 21.94
C GLY A 92 3.27 -19.78 21.06
N ILE A 93 2.99 -20.00 19.77
CA ILE A 93 3.88 -20.65 18.80
C ILE A 93 4.20 -19.68 17.67
N SER A 94 5.37 -19.81 17.05
CA SER A 94 5.72 -18.95 15.93
C SER A 94 4.76 -19.16 14.74
N ILE A 95 4.47 -18.06 14.03
CA ILE A 95 3.65 -18.10 12.80
C ILE A 95 4.24 -19.08 11.78
N ALA A 96 5.57 -19.18 11.72
CA ALA A 96 6.29 -20.08 10.84
C ALA A 96 6.04 -21.55 11.21
N ALA A 97 6.09 -21.92 12.50
CA ALA A 97 5.83 -23.28 12.94
C ALA A 97 4.39 -23.73 12.65
N ILE A 98 3.40 -22.87 12.92
CA ILE A 98 2.00 -23.13 12.53
C ILE A 98 1.89 -23.29 11.01
N SER A 99 2.50 -22.40 10.24
CA SER A 99 2.43 -22.44 8.77
C SER A 99 3.08 -23.69 8.18
N SER A 100 4.21 -24.13 8.73
CA SER A 100 4.91 -25.34 8.29
C SER A 100 4.13 -26.60 8.64
N ARG A 101 3.56 -26.68 9.85
CA ARG A 101 2.76 -27.85 10.26
C ARG A 101 1.45 -27.95 9.49
N LEU A 102 0.75 -26.84 9.29
CA LEU A 102 -0.44 -26.78 8.45
C LEU A 102 -0.18 -27.25 7.00
N LYS A 103 1.01 -27.00 6.47
CA LYS A 103 1.40 -27.52 5.15
C LYS A 103 1.65 -29.02 5.16
N GLN A 104 2.23 -29.56 6.24
CA GLN A 104 2.47 -31.00 6.41
C GLN A 104 1.15 -31.77 6.60
N VAL A 105 0.26 -31.29 7.47
CA VAL A 105 -1.06 -31.91 7.67
C VAL A 105 -1.86 -31.95 6.36
N ASN A 106 -1.83 -30.85 5.59
CA ASN A 106 -2.52 -30.79 4.30
C ASN A 106 -1.83 -31.60 3.18
N SER A 107 -0.57 -32.01 3.31
CA SER A 107 0.07 -32.92 2.35
C SER A 107 -0.25 -34.39 2.60
N ASP A 108 -0.64 -34.73 3.83
CA ASP A 108 -0.83 -36.12 4.27
C ASP A 108 -2.29 -36.61 4.13
N GLY A 109 -3.17 -35.79 3.54
CA GLY A 109 -4.52 -36.18 3.10
C GLY A 109 -5.67 -35.77 4.02
N GLU A 110 -5.41 -35.39 5.28
CA GLU A 110 -6.41 -34.76 6.16
C GLU A 110 -6.46 -33.24 5.93
N MET A 111 -7.46 -32.79 5.17
CA MET A 111 -7.69 -31.37 4.89
C MET A 111 -8.20 -30.65 6.14
N VAL A 112 -7.31 -29.96 6.87
CA VAL A 112 -7.70 -29.03 7.93
C VAL A 112 -8.01 -27.68 7.28
N TYR A 113 -9.29 -27.32 7.24
CA TYR A 113 -9.77 -26.06 6.67
C TYR A 113 -9.39 -24.87 7.57
N TYR A 114 -8.36 -24.11 7.21
CA TYR A 114 -8.05 -22.81 7.84
C TYR A 114 -8.00 -21.68 6.80
N THR A 115 -8.41 -20.49 7.21
CA THR A 115 -8.54 -19.33 6.31
C THR A 115 -7.18 -18.67 6.05
N ASN A 116 -6.43 -19.20 5.08
CA ASN A 116 -5.28 -18.49 4.54
C ASN A 116 -5.80 -17.28 3.73
N LYS A 117 -5.80 -16.08 4.34
CA LYS A 117 -6.28 -14.79 3.77
C LYS A 117 -5.47 -14.27 2.56
N LYS A 118 -5.08 -15.15 1.64
CA LYS A 118 -4.67 -14.82 0.26
C LYS A 118 -5.44 -15.60 -0.80
N ALA A 119 -6.26 -16.57 -0.43
CA ALA A 119 -7.25 -17.18 -1.29
C ALA A 119 -8.58 -17.22 -0.54
N LEU A 120 -9.17 -16.03 -0.32
CA LEU A 120 -10.53 -15.96 0.18
C LEU A 120 -11.41 -16.68 -0.84
N ALA A 121 -12.01 -17.79 -0.43
CA ALA A 121 -13.02 -18.50 -1.18
C ALA A 121 -13.94 -17.49 -1.85
N LYS A 122 -14.18 -17.67 -3.16
CA LYS A 122 -15.16 -16.88 -3.91
C LYS A 122 -16.40 -16.75 -3.03
N LEU A 123 -16.72 -15.52 -2.64
CA LEU A 123 -17.96 -15.17 -1.96
C LEU A 123 -19.10 -15.89 -2.70
N LYS A 124 -19.68 -16.92 -2.08
CA LYS A 124 -20.72 -17.73 -2.72
C LYS A 124 -21.94 -16.86 -2.92
N ASP A 125 -22.55 -16.99 -4.10
CA ASP A 125 -23.72 -16.18 -4.46
C ASP A 125 -24.90 -16.51 -3.52
N GLU A 126 -25.08 -17.78 -3.18
CA GLU A 126 -26.05 -18.28 -2.20
C GLU A 126 -25.95 -17.57 -0.85
N PHE A 127 -24.74 -17.41 -0.31
CA PHE A 127 -24.52 -16.74 0.97
C PHE A 127 -24.93 -15.27 0.91
N LEU A 128 -24.62 -14.59 -0.21
CA LEU A 128 -24.96 -13.18 -0.38
C LEU A 128 -26.47 -12.98 -0.54
N ILE A 129 -27.13 -13.87 -1.28
CA ILE A 129 -28.58 -13.90 -1.49
C ILE A 129 -29.29 -14.13 -0.15
N ASP A 130 -28.92 -15.17 0.59
CA ASP A 130 -29.52 -15.49 1.88
C ASP A 130 -29.34 -14.36 2.89
N LEU A 131 -28.16 -13.75 2.94
CA LEU A 131 -27.88 -12.66 3.87
C LEU A 131 -28.76 -11.43 3.59
N ILE A 132 -28.98 -11.09 2.32
CA ILE A 132 -29.83 -9.98 1.90
C ILE A 132 -31.32 -10.30 2.13
N ASN A 133 -31.76 -11.51 1.79
CA ASN A 133 -33.15 -11.92 1.97
C ASN A 133 -33.55 -11.99 3.45
N ARG A 134 -32.65 -12.45 4.33
CA ARG A 134 -32.89 -12.48 5.78
C ARG A 134 -32.82 -11.10 6.43
N ASN A 135 -32.13 -10.14 5.81
CA ASN A 135 -31.90 -8.81 6.35
C ASN A 135 -32.15 -7.76 5.27
N PRO A 136 -33.42 -7.50 4.89
CA PRO A 136 -33.71 -6.61 3.78
C PRO A 136 -33.08 -5.23 3.99
N ASP A 137 -32.99 -4.73 5.23
CA ASP A 137 -32.42 -3.44 5.62
C ASP A 137 -30.91 -3.37 5.81
N ILE A 138 -30.20 -4.45 5.50
CA ILE A 138 -28.74 -4.49 5.62
C ILE A 138 -28.08 -3.47 4.68
N THR A 139 -27.14 -2.69 5.21
CA THR A 139 -26.37 -1.72 4.42
C THR A 139 -25.19 -2.38 3.73
N MET A 140 -24.61 -1.73 2.71
CA MET A 140 -23.46 -2.27 1.99
C MET A 140 -22.23 -2.40 2.91
N GLN A 141 -22.12 -1.49 3.88
CA GLN A 141 -21.07 -1.52 4.89
C GLN A 141 -21.23 -2.72 5.81
N GLU A 142 -22.46 -3.03 6.20
CA GLU A 142 -22.76 -4.17 7.06
C GLU A 142 -22.60 -5.50 6.32
N LEU A 143 -23.02 -5.56 5.05
CA LEU A 143 -22.70 -6.67 4.15
C LEU A 143 -21.19 -6.90 4.06
N ALA A 144 -20.39 -5.85 3.87
CA ALA A 144 -18.93 -5.91 3.83
C ALA A 144 -18.32 -6.43 5.13
N ARG A 145 -18.85 -5.97 6.26
CA ARG A 145 -18.42 -6.41 7.59
C ARG A 145 -18.70 -7.89 7.80
N ILE A 146 -19.93 -8.34 7.53
CA ILE A 146 -20.38 -9.72 7.75
C ILE A 146 -19.71 -10.69 6.79
N SER A 147 -19.56 -10.32 5.53
CA SER A 147 -18.94 -11.18 4.50
C SER A 147 -17.41 -11.14 4.48
N GLY A 148 -16.78 -10.26 5.28
CA GLY A 148 -15.33 -10.14 5.35
C GLY A 148 -14.66 -9.66 4.06
N VAL A 149 -15.41 -9.06 3.14
CA VAL A 149 -14.91 -8.51 1.87
C VAL A 149 -15.21 -7.03 1.73
N SER A 150 -14.53 -6.35 0.80
CA SER A 150 -14.76 -4.94 0.54
C SER A 150 -16.16 -4.68 -0.04
N GLN A 151 -16.73 -3.51 0.25
CA GLN A 151 -18.01 -3.07 -0.33
C GLN A 151 -18.01 -3.10 -1.87
N SER A 152 -16.86 -2.79 -2.49
CA SER A 152 -16.73 -2.82 -3.95
C SER A 152 -16.74 -4.25 -4.51
N THR A 153 -16.21 -5.23 -3.78
CA THR A 153 -16.30 -6.66 -4.11
C THR A 153 -17.75 -7.13 -4.09
N ILE A 154 -18.51 -6.77 -3.05
CA ILE A 154 -19.93 -7.12 -2.92
C ILE A 154 -20.76 -6.47 -4.02
N SER A 155 -20.57 -5.18 -4.25
CA SER A 155 -21.26 -4.45 -5.32
C SER A 155 -21.01 -5.09 -6.69
N ARG A 156 -19.76 -5.50 -6.96
CA ARG A 156 -19.41 -6.22 -8.20
C ARG A 156 -20.10 -7.57 -8.27
N ARG A 157 -20.18 -8.31 -7.16
CA ARG A 157 -20.79 -9.64 -7.14
C ARG A 157 -22.31 -9.57 -7.29
N LEU A 158 -22.99 -8.65 -6.60
CA LEU A 158 -24.43 -8.41 -6.78
C LEU A 158 -24.78 -8.06 -8.23
N LYS A 159 -23.97 -7.22 -8.88
CA LYS A 159 -24.12 -6.92 -10.31
C LYS A 159 -23.92 -8.14 -11.22
N GLN A 160 -23.06 -9.08 -10.82
CA GLN A 160 -22.84 -10.32 -11.58
C GLN A 160 -24.02 -11.28 -11.40
N ILE A 161 -24.51 -11.44 -10.16
CA ILE A 161 -25.65 -12.31 -9.85
C ILE A 161 -26.91 -11.83 -10.58
N ASN A 162 -27.19 -10.51 -10.54
CA ASN A 162 -28.34 -9.92 -11.25
C ASN A 162 -28.23 -9.99 -12.79
N ARG A 163 -27.08 -10.39 -13.34
CA ARG A 163 -26.94 -10.68 -14.78
C ARG A 163 -27.18 -12.14 -15.12
N SER A 164 -27.08 -13.05 -14.15
CA SER A 164 -27.09 -14.51 -14.36
C SER A 164 -28.32 -15.23 -13.80
N SER A 165 -29.12 -14.60 -12.93
CA SER A 165 -30.33 -15.20 -12.34
C SER A 165 -31.38 -14.15 -11.93
N GLU A 166 -32.58 -14.60 -11.57
CA GLU A 166 -33.71 -13.78 -11.12
C GLU A 166 -33.30 -12.88 -9.95
N GLY A 167 -33.58 -11.58 -10.10
CA GLY A 167 -32.79 -10.50 -9.51
C GLY A 167 -32.88 -10.39 -7.99
N ILE A 168 -31.73 -10.29 -7.34
CA ILE A 168 -31.63 -9.81 -5.96
C ILE A 168 -32.08 -8.35 -5.96
N ASN A 169 -33.20 -8.05 -5.29
CA ASN A 169 -33.69 -6.69 -5.08
C ASN A 169 -32.91 -6.00 -3.95
N TYR A 170 -31.61 -5.82 -4.16
CA TYR A 170 -30.77 -5.04 -3.25
C TYR A 170 -30.70 -3.59 -3.76
N THR A 171 -31.35 -2.69 -3.02
CA THR A 171 -31.16 -1.25 -3.21
C THR A 171 -30.02 -0.78 -2.32
N ASN A 172 -29.17 0.12 -2.83
CA ASN A 172 -28.03 0.60 -2.04
C ASN A 172 -28.52 1.46 -0.88
N LYS A 173 -28.64 0.85 0.30
CA LYS A 173 -29.02 1.52 1.54
C LYS A 173 -27.81 2.26 2.08
N SER A 174 -27.81 3.58 1.87
CA SER A 174 -26.87 4.50 2.47
C SER A 174 -26.90 4.33 3.99
N SER A 175 -25.74 4.12 4.63
CA SER A 175 -25.59 4.11 6.09
C SER A 175 -25.83 5.48 6.72
N SER A 176 -26.21 6.50 5.94
CA SER A 176 -26.85 7.67 6.50
C SER A 176 -28.21 7.23 7.08
N THR A 177 -28.22 6.90 8.38
CA THR A 177 -29.27 7.45 9.24
C THR A 177 -29.50 8.85 8.72
N LYS A 178 -30.69 9.14 8.20
CA LYS A 178 -30.98 10.46 7.66
C LYS A 178 -30.60 11.42 8.78
N PHE A 179 -29.45 12.07 8.66
CA PHE A 179 -29.19 13.29 9.40
C PHE A 179 -30.36 14.12 8.94
N THR A 180 -31.35 14.39 9.78
CA THR A 180 -32.53 15.16 9.38
C THR A 180 -32.38 16.58 9.90
N ASN A 181 -33.22 17.49 9.44
CA ASN A 181 -33.21 18.85 9.97
C ASN A 181 -33.66 18.81 11.44
N GLU A 182 -34.67 17.98 11.74
CA GLU A 182 -35.21 17.75 13.08
C GLU A 182 -34.14 17.22 14.03
N PHE A 183 -33.34 16.22 13.60
CA PHE A 183 -32.25 15.68 14.41
C PHE A 183 -31.19 16.75 14.71
N LEU A 184 -30.83 17.58 13.71
CA LEU A 184 -29.86 18.65 13.91
C LEU A 184 -30.41 19.77 14.82
N ILE A 185 -31.68 20.13 14.67
CA ILE A 185 -32.37 21.11 15.52
C ILE A 185 -32.36 20.61 16.97
N ASP A 186 -32.79 19.36 17.19
CA ASP A 186 -32.82 18.74 18.52
C ASP A 186 -31.41 18.64 19.13
N LEU A 187 -30.42 18.24 18.34
CA LEU A 187 -29.03 18.13 18.78
C LEU A 187 -28.46 19.48 19.25
N VAL A 188 -28.72 20.56 18.50
CA VAL A 188 -28.25 21.91 18.85
C VAL A 188 -29.00 22.45 20.07
N ASN A 189 -30.32 22.27 20.12
CA ASN A 189 -31.17 22.78 21.21
C ASN A 189 -30.90 22.06 22.54
N LYS A 190 -30.63 20.75 22.52
CA LYS A 190 -30.24 19.98 23.72
C LYS A 190 -28.81 20.28 24.17
N ASN A 191 -27.97 20.82 23.28
CA ASN A 191 -26.55 21.05 23.55
C ASN A 191 -26.09 22.47 23.17
N PRO A 192 -26.72 23.53 23.72
CA PRO A 192 -26.35 24.92 23.39
C PRO A 192 -24.92 25.25 23.83
N GLY A 193 -24.34 24.41 24.69
CA GLY A 193 -22.97 24.43 25.19
C GLY A 193 -21.89 24.16 24.13
N LEU A 194 -22.18 23.33 23.13
CA LEU A 194 -21.16 22.66 22.34
C LEU A 194 -20.69 23.46 21.13
N ASN A 195 -19.42 23.29 20.79
CA ASN A 195 -18.83 23.79 19.55
C ASN A 195 -19.02 22.80 18.39
N MET A 196 -18.70 23.24 17.17
CA MET A 196 -18.92 22.46 15.94
C MET A 196 -18.17 21.12 15.95
N THR A 197 -17.01 21.08 16.59
CA THR A 197 -16.22 19.84 16.72
C THR A 197 -16.93 18.83 17.60
N GLU A 198 -17.46 19.27 18.73
CA GLU A 198 -18.21 18.42 19.65
C GLU A 198 -19.53 17.95 19.05
N LEU A 199 -20.28 18.85 18.39
CA LEU A 199 -21.50 18.49 17.67
C LEU A 199 -21.22 17.47 16.56
N SER A 200 -20.10 17.61 15.83
CA SER A 200 -19.71 16.66 14.77
C SER A 200 -19.41 15.26 15.31
N LYS A 201 -18.79 15.18 16.49
CA LYS A 201 -18.53 13.91 17.17
C LYS A 201 -19.82 13.25 17.63
N LEU A 202 -20.73 14.01 18.24
CA LEU A 202 -22.02 13.50 18.71
C LEU A 202 -22.94 13.05 17.56
N ALA A 203 -22.94 13.81 16.46
CA ALA A 203 -23.77 13.50 15.30
C ALA A 203 -23.19 12.40 14.40
N GLY A 204 -21.93 12.00 14.60
CA GLY A 204 -21.24 11.04 13.72
C GLY A 204 -21.04 11.52 12.29
N VAL A 205 -21.06 12.84 12.05
CA VAL A 205 -20.89 13.46 10.73
C VAL A 205 -19.80 14.52 10.76
N SER A 206 -19.36 14.99 9.59
CA SER A 206 -18.32 16.02 9.54
C SER A 206 -18.83 17.40 10.00
N GLN A 207 -17.92 18.25 10.49
CA GLN A 207 -18.24 19.63 10.86
C GLN A 207 -18.83 20.45 9.70
N SER A 208 -18.34 20.21 8.48
CA SER A 208 -18.85 20.86 7.28
C SER A 208 -20.27 20.40 6.93
N THR A 209 -20.60 19.14 7.17
CA THR A 209 -21.97 18.62 7.01
C THR A 209 -22.95 19.34 7.94
N ILE A 210 -22.61 19.52 9.21
CA ILE A 210 -23.44 20.26 10.18
C ILE A 210 -23.56 21.73 9.74
N SER A 211 -22.44 22.38 9.44
CA SER A 211 -22.40 23.80 9.06
C SER A 211 -23.24 24.09 7.82
N ASN A 212 -23.10 23.30 6.76
CA ASN A 212 -23.86 23.46 5.53
C ASN A 212 -25.36 23.29 5.77
N ARG A 213 -25.73 22.39 6.67
CA ARG A 213 -27.13 22.09 6.94
C ARG A 213 -27.79 23.13 7.85
N LEU A 214 -27.09 23.62 8.87
CA LEU A 214 -27.54 24.77 9.66
C LEU A 214 -27.81 25.97 8.75
N LYS A 215 -26.95 26.22 7.75
CA LYS A 215 -27.19 27.27 6.75
C LYS A 215 -28.46 27.01 5.94
N GLN A 216 -28.65 25.78 5.44
CA GLN A 216 -29.85 25.41 4.68
C GLN A 216 -31.13 25.59 5.49
N ILE A 217 -31.14 25.19 6.77
CA ILE A 217 -32.30 25.34 7.66
C ILE A 217 -32.59 26.82 7.91
N ASN A 218 -31.56 27.60 8.25
CA ASN A 218 -31.71 29.05 8.49
C ASN A 218 -32.13 29.82 7.23
N SER A 219 -31.77 29.34 6.03
CA SER A 219 -32.24 29.90 4.76
C SER A 219 -33.70 29.55 4.45
N GLY A 220 -34.27 28.52 5.08
CA GLY A 220 -35.65 28.08 4.91
C GLY A 220 -36.67 28.74 5.86
N GLY A 221 -36.24 29.69 6.69
CA GLY A 221 -37.11 30.45 7.61
C GLY A 221 -37.22 29.87 9.02
N GLU A 222 -36.76 28.64 9.24
CA GLU A 222 -36.68 28.01 10.57
C GLU A 222 -35.37 28.45 11.26
N LYS A 223 -35.47 29.31 12.28
CA LYS A 223 -34.28 29.90 12.93
C LYS A 223 -33.71 28.96 13.99
N ILE A 224 -32.57 28.35 13.69
CA ILE A 224 -31.75 27.67 14.71
C ILE A 224 -30.79 28.69 15.34
N ASN A 225 -30.93 28.90 16.65
CA ASN A 225 -30.02 29.75 17.43
C ASN A 225 -28.70 29.03 17.75
N TYR A 226 -27.94 28.63 16.72
CA TYR A 226 -26.58 28.15 16.91
C TYR A 226 -25.60 29.32 16.91
N VAL A 227 -25.01 29.63 18.06
CA VAL A 227 -23.89 30.58 18.17
C VAL A 227 -22.59 29.81 18.02
N GLY A 228 -21.84 30.08 16.95
CA GLY A 228 -20.56 29.41 16.69
C GLY A 228 -19.53 29.68 17.79
N LYS A 229 -19.32 28.68 18.66
CA LYS A 229 -18.28 28.75 19.70
C LYS A 229 -16.95 28.33 19.11
N ARG A 230 -15.98 29.25 19.12
CA ARG A 230 -14.60 28.92 18.77
C ARG A 230 -13.98 28.19 19.95
N SER A 231 -13.29 27.08 19.70
CA SER A 231 -12.37 26.47 20.66
C SER A 231 -11.20 27.44 20.84
N SER A 232 -11.37 28.44 21.69
CA SER A 232 -10.34 29.43 21.95
C SER A 232 -9.37 28.83 22.95
N ILE A 233 -8.33 28.15 22.46
CA ILE A 233 -7.12 27.97 23.26
C ILE A 233 -6.56 29.38 23.41
N ASN A 234 -6.94 30.03 24.52
CA ASN A 234 -6.56 31.39 24.83
C ASN A 234 -5.15 31.36 25.41
N PHE A 235 -4.16 31.69 24.59
CA PHE A 235 -2.87 32.14 25.07
C PHE A 235 -2.75 33.65 24.80
N THR A 236 -2.13 34.38 25.72
CA THR A 236 -1.98 35.84 25.60
C THR A 236 -0.86 36.19 24.63
N ASP A 237 -0.87 37.42 24.10
CA ASP A 237 0.24 37.90 23.27
C ASP A 237 1.52 37.97 24.08
N GLU A 238 1.42 38.38 25.33
CA GLU A 238 2.52 38.46 26.30
C GLU A 238 3.17 37.10 26.50
N PHE A 239 2.37 36.04 26.65
CA PHE A 239 2.88 34.66 26.77
C PHE A 239 3.62 34.21 25.52
N LEU A 240 3.08 34.51 24.33
CA LEU A 240 3.73 34.12 23.07
C LEU A 240 5.02 34.93 22.82
N ILE A 241 5.04 36.21 23.17
CA ILE A 241 6.23 37.08 23.10
C ILE A 241 7.33 36.53 24.02
N ASP A 242 7.00 36.25 25.29
CA ASP A 242 7.93 35.69 26.29
C ASP A 242 8.46 34.33 25.83
N LEU A 243 7.61 33.46 25.29
CA LEU A 243 8.01 32.15 24.79
C LEU A 243 9.02 32.25 23.64
N VAL A 244 8.78 33.14 22.67
CA VAL A 244 9.69 33.35 21.53
C VAL A 244 11.02 33.96 21.97
N ASN A 245 10.98 34.89 22.93
CA ASN A 245 12.19 35.54 23.44
C ASN A 245 13.01 34.61 24.36
N ARG A 246 12.35 33.75 25.14
CA ARG A 246 13.00 32.81 26.05
C ARG A 246 13.67 31.65 25.32
N TYR A 247 13.08 31.22 24.21
CA TYR A 247 13.56 30.08 23.43
C TYR A 247 13.74 30.46 21.95
N PRO A 248 14.67 31.37 21.63
CA PRO A 248 14.87 31.87 20.27
C PRO A 248 15.30 30.78 19.29
N GLU A 249 15.79 29.65 19.77
CA GLU A 249 16.14 28.43 19.02
C GLU A 249 14.94 27.75 18.38
N LEU A 250 13.75 27.83 18.98
CA LEU A 250 12.59 27.04 18.57
C LEU A 250 12.02 27.46 17.23
N ASN A 251 11.69 26.46 16.41
CA ASN A 251 10.99 26.66 15.16
C ASN A 251 9.46 26.71 15.39
N MET A 252 8.74 27.20 14.37
CA MET A 252 7.29 27.43 14.46
C MET A 252 6.49 26.17 14.84
N THR A 253 6.97 24.99 14.43
CA THR A 253 6.32 23.72 14.74
C THR A 253 6.49 23.37 16.23
N GLU A 254 7.68 23.57 16.77
CA GLU A 254 7.98 23.36 18.20
C GLU A 254 7.20 24.34 19.07
N LEU A 255 7.16 25.62 18.69
CA LEU A 255 6.32 26.62 19.36
C LEU A 255 4.84 26.20 19.35
N ALA A 256 4.33 25.70 18.23
CA ALA A 256 2.95 25.25 18.12
C ALA A 256 2.64 24.05 19.04
N ILE A 257 3.59 23.10 19.15
CA ILE A 257 3.48 21.95 20.06
C ILE A 257 3.47 22.42 21.52
N LEU A 258 4.38 23.32 21.91
CA LEU A 258 4.47 23.83 23.28
C LEU A 258 3.22 24.60 23.72
N VAL A 259 2.64 25.38 22.80
CA VAL A 259 1.42 26.16 23.07
C VAL A 259 0.15 25.30 22.92
N GLY A 260 0.26 24.09 22.35
CA GLY A 260 -0.87 23.20 22.12
C GLY A 260 -1.83 23.67 21.02
N VAL A 261 -1.34 24.44 20.04
CA VAL A 261 -2.14 25.01 18.94
C VAL A 261 -1.57 24.66 17.58
N SER A 262 -2.26 25.04 16.51
CA SER A 262 -1.73 24.84 15.17
C SER A 262 -0.58 25.80 14.85
N ARG A 263 0.32 25.36 13.99
CA ARG A 263 1.41 26.19 13.44
C ARG A 263 0.91 27.47 12.76
N ALA A 264 -0.25 27.37 12.11
CA ALA A 264 -0.91 28.52 11.49
C ALA A 264 -1.41 29.53 12.53
N THR A 265 -1.94 29.04 13.67
CA THR A 265 -2.40 29.89 14.78
C THR A 265 -1.25 30.74 15.34
N ILE A 266 -0.09 30.13 15.62
CA ILE A 266 1.11 30.87 16.08
C ILE A 266 1.55 31.89 15.03
N SER A 267 1.68 31.48 13.76
CA SER A 267 2.14 32.37 12.69
C SER A 267 1.21 33.58 12.50
N SER A 268 -0.10 33.37 12.49
CA SER A 268 -1.08 34.46 12.38
C SER A 268 -1.04 35.38 13.60
N ARG A 269 -0.81 34.83 14.80
CA ARG A 269 -0.74 35.64 16.02
C ARG A 269 0.53 36.48 16.08
N LEU A 270 1.70 35.92 15.77
CA LEU A 270 2.96 36.68 15.68
C LEU A 270 2.89 37.80 14.64
N LYS A 271 2.27 37.56 13.49
CA LYS A 271 2.03 38.60 12.48
C LYS A 271 1.19 39.75 13.02
N LYS A 272 0.13 39.42 13.78
CA LYS A 272 -0.73 40.42 14.41
C LYS A 272 0.01 41.21 15.50
N ILE A 273 0.77 40.53 16.35
CA ILE A 273 1.59 41.19 17.39
C ILE A 273 2.59 42.17 16.76
N ASN A 274 3.20 41.78 15.63
CA ASN A 274 4.14 42.63 14.90
C ASN A 274 3.45 43.79 14.16
N SER A 275 2.22 43.60 13.65
CA SER A 275 1.44 44.72 13.10
C SER A 275 1.01 45.73 14.17
N ASP A 276 0.83 45.26 15.40
CA ASP A 276 0.43 46.09 16.55
C ASP A 276 1.63 46.80 17.21
N GLY A 277 2.84 46.73 16.62
CA GLY A 277 4.02 47.49 17.03
C GLY A 277 4.81 46.92 18.21
N LYS A 278 4.44 45.74 18.74
CA LYS A 278 5.13 45.08 19.86
C LYS A 278 6.45 44.37 19.47
N ASN A 279 6.84 44.42 18.18
CA ASN A 279 8.11 43.95 17.60
C ASN A 279 8.70 42.67 18.22
N VAL A 280 8.12 41.51 17.90
CA VAL A 280 8.70 40.20 18.20
C VAL A 280 9.72 39.83 17.13
N VAL A 281 10.98 39.69 17.54
CA VAL A 281 12.07 39.23 16.68
C VAL A 281 11.99 37.70 16.55
N TYR A 282 11.02 37.20 15.80
CA TYR A 282 10.98 35.80 15.40
C TYR A 282 11.79 35.60 14.11
N GLN A 283 12.96 34.99 14.22
CA GLN A 283 13.72 34.56 13.05
C GLN A 283 13.05 33.32 12.45
N CYS A 284 12.55 33.42 11.22
CA CYS A 284 11.94 32.29 10.54
C CYS A 284 12.99 31.24 10.19
N LYS A 285 13.21 30.29 11.10
CA LYS A 285 14.09 29.13 10.92
C LYS A 285 13.36 28.08 10.11
N ASN A 286 13.25 28.34 8.82
CA ASN A 286 12.78 27.33 7.89
C ASN A 286 14.00 26.46 7.51
N PRO A 287 14.01 25.14 7.75
CA PRO A 287 15.13 24.28 7.37
C PRO A 287 15.40 24.23 5.85
N GLN A 288 14.58 24.91 5.03
CA GLN A 288 14.77 25.04 3.59
C GLN A 288 15.35 26.40 3.14
N ILE A 289 15.58 27.35 4.04
CA ILE A 289 16.09 28.70 3.68
C ILE A 289 17.56 28.80 4.10
N ASN A 290 18.40 27.99 3.49
CA ASN A 290 19.83 28.28 3.32
C ASN A 290 20.32 27.78 1.95
N VAL A 291 19.40 27.69 0.99
CA VAL A 291 19.78 27.62 -0.42
C VAL A 291 19.93 29.07 -0.85
N THR A 292 21.17 29.45 -1.18
CA THR A 292 21.49 30.65 -1.96
C THR A 292 20.36 30.94 -2.94
N LYS A 293 19.82 32.17 -2.95
CA LYS A 293 18.72 32.54 -3.84
C LYS A 293 19.02 32.01 -5.24
N PHE A 294 18.19 31.08 -5.70
CA PHE A 294 18.24 30.56 -7.06
C PHE A 294 17.83 31.71 -8.00
N SER A 295 18.82 32.49 -8.41
CA SER A 295 18.65 33.69 -9.23
C SER A 295 18.48 33.30 -10.68
N ASP A 296 17.91 34.22 -11.45
CA ASP A 296 17.65 33.98 -12.87
C ASP A 296 18.98 33.96 -13.64
N GLU A 297 19.95 34.80 -13.25
CA GLU A 297 21.32 34.83 -13.77
C GLU A 297 22.07 33.53 -13.52
N PHE A 298 21.91 32.94 -12.33
CA PHE A 298 22.53 31.65 -12.00
C PHE A 298 21.99 30.52 -12.89
N LEU A 299 20.68 30.51 -13.14
CA LEU A 299 20.05 29.53 -14.03
C LEU A 299 20.49 29.73 -15.49
N ILE A 300 20.55 30.99 -15.96
CA ILE A 300 21.03 31.36 -17.30
C ILE A 300 22.47 30.87 -17.49
N ASP A 301 23.37 31.22 -16.57
CA ASP A 301 24.79 30.84 -16.63
C ASP A 301 24.99 29.32 -16.54
N LEU A 302 24.23 28.64 -15.68
CA LEU A 302 24.26 27.19 -15.55
C LEU A 302 23.88 26.49 -16.87
N ILE A 303 22.88 26.99 -17.58
CA ILE A 303 22.43 26.45 -18.87
C ILE A 303 23.46 26.73 -19.96
N ASN A 304 23.97 27.96 -20.03
CA ASN A 304 24.95 28.37 -21.04
C ASN A 304 26.27 27.61 -20.91
N LYS A 305 26.74 27.39 -19.67
CA LYS A 305 27.95 26.60 -19.39
C LYS A 305 27.76 25.11 -19.64
N ASN A 306 26.53 24.62 -19.59
CA ASN A 306 26.24 23.19 -19.67
C ASN A 306 25.09 22.87 -20.65
N PRO A 307 25.27 23.18 -21.95
CA PRO A 307 24.21 23.03 -22.95
C PRO A 307 23.78 21.58 -23.14
N SER A 308 24.59 20.61 -22.71
CA SER A 308 24.32 19.17 -22.79
C SER A 308 23.29 18.67 -21.76
N LEU A 309 23.06 19.38 -20.65
CA LEU A 309 22.30 18.88 -19.50
C LEU A 309 20.77 18.94 -19.64
N ASN A 310 20.09 17.97 -19.04
CA ASN A 310 18.63 17.94 -18.92
C ASN A 310 18.15 18.59 -17.60
N MET A 311 16.86 18.93 -17.48
CA MET A 311 16.36 19.64 -16.28
C MET A 311 16.54 18.87 -14.97
N GLN A 312 16.57 17.53 -14.99
CA GLN A 312 16.86 16.76 -13.78
C GLN A 312 18.31 16.94 -13.33
N GLN A 313 19.25 16.97 -14.28
CA GLN A 313 20.66 17.23 -14.00
C GLN A 313 20.87 18.68 -13.57
N LEU A 314 20.22 19.65 -14.23
CA LEU A 314 20.25 21.06 -13.82
C LEU A 314 19.71 21.24 -12.40
N ALA A 315 18.57 20.62 -12.08
CA ALA A 315 17.99 20.61 -10.73
C ALA A 315 18.94 20.03 -9.68
N LYS A 316 19.63 18.94 -10.02
CA LYS A 316 20.63 18.32 -9.13
C LYS A 316 21.82 19.24 -8.86
N ILE A 317 22.34 19.92 -9.88
CA ILE A 317 23.50 20.82 -9.74
C ILE A 317 23.12 22.09 -8.98
N SER A 318 21.91 22.59 -9.18
CA SER A 318 21.39 23.80 -8.54
C SER A 318 20.81 23.58 -7.15
N GLY A 319 20.71 22.33 -6.68
CA GLY A 319 20.15 22.00 -5.37
C GLY A 319 18.65 22.30 -5.23
N VAL A 320 17.92 22.46 -6.34
CA VAL A 320 16.46 22.74 -6.34
C VAL A 320 15.67 21.65 -7.05
N SER A 321 14.34 21.70 -6.93
CA SER A 321 13.47 20.75 -7.63
C SER A 321 13.42 20.99 -9.14
N ARG A 322 13.19 19.93 -9.93
CA ARG A 322 12.92 20.04 -11.38
C ARG A 322 11.80 21.04 -11.69
N SER A 323 10.72 21.01 -10.90
CA SER A 323 9.60 21.94 -11.04
C SER A 323 10.01 23.40 -10.81
N THR A 324 10.95 23.65 -9.90
CA THR A 324 11.51 24.99 -9.67
C THR A 324 12.27 25.47 -10.91
N ILE A 325 13.10 24.63 -11.52
CA ILE A 325 13.82 24.95 -12.78
C ILE A 325 12.83 25.28 -13.90
N SER A 326 11.82 24.42 -14.12
CA SER A 326 10.81 24.60 -15.18
C SER A 326 10.08 25.93 -15.03
N ARG A 327 9.56 26.20 -13.83
CA ARG A 327 8.80 27.41 -13.56
C ARG A 327 9.64 28.68 -13.72
N ARG A 328 10.92 28.64 -13.31
CA ARG A 328 11.81 29.80 -13.43
C ARG A 328 12.21 30.04 -14.89
N LEU A 329 12.50 28.99 -15.65
CA LEU A 329 12.71 29.07 -17.10
C LEU A 329 11.51 29.67 -17.83
N GLU A 330 10.30 29.25 -17.49
CA GLU A 330 9.06 29.80 -18.05
C GLU A 330 8.92 31.31 -17.75
N GLN A 331 9.24 31.72 -16.53
CA GLN A 331 9.21 33.12 -16.12
C GLN A 331 10.26 33.97 -16.84
N ILE A 332 11.50 33.48 -16.94
CA ILE A 332 12.61 34.16 -17.66
C ILE A 332 12.23 34.35 -19.13
N ASN A 333 11.75 33.29 -19.78
CA ASN A 333 11.38 33.32 -21.20
C ASN A 333 10.14 34.18 -21.47
N SER A 334 9.24 34.33 -20.50
CA SER A 334 8.06 35.21 -20.59
C SER A 334 8.44 36.70 -20.50
N ASN A 335 9.60 37.03 -19.92
CA ASN A 335 10.07 38.41 -19.73
C ASN A 335 10.99 38.91 -20.85
N GLY A 336 11.14 38.17 -21.95
CA GLY A 336 11.85 38.61 -23.16
C GLY A 336 13.34 38.26 -23.23
N GLU A 337 13.97 37.79 -22.14
CA GLU A 337 15.30 37.19 -22.18
C GLU A 337 15.20 35.73 -22.65
N ARG A 338 15.50 35.51 -23.94
CA ARG A 338 15.56 34.16 -24.51
C ARG A 338 16.80 33.44 -24.00
N THR A 339 16.68 32.70 -22.89
CA THR A 339 17.58 31.55 -22.71
C THR A 339 17.28 30.54 -23.80
N SER A 340 18.29 30.14 -24.58
CA SER A 340 18.18 29.12 -25.63
C SER A 340 18.11 27.71 -25.03
N TYR A 341 17.36 27.53 -23.94
CA TYR A 341 17.08 26.20 -23.42
C TYR A 341 16.12 25.49 -24.37
N ILE A 342 16.68 24.81 -25.36
CA ILE A 342 15.95 23.81 -26.13
C ILE A 342 15.57 22.73 -25.14
N SER A 343 14.29 22.67 -24.76
CA SER A 343 13.80 21.59 -23.94
C SER A 343 14.24 20.28 -24.60
N LYS A 344 15.11 19.51 -23.95
CA LYS A 344 15.48 18.17 -24.44
C LYS A 344 14.37 17.14 -24.20
N TRP A 345 13.19 17.63 -23.83
CA TRP A 345 11.89 16.99 -23.97
C TRP A 345 10.96 17.86 -24.80
N ALA A 346 11.50 18.58 -25.78
CA ALA A 346 10.78 18.73 -27.02
C ALA A 346 10.59 17.27 -27.43
N SER A 347 9.36 16.78 -27.32
CA SER A 347 8.96 15.69 -28.17
C SER A 347 9.50 16.07 -29.55
N THR A 348 10.51 15.35 -30.06
CA THR A 348 10.44 14.98 -31.45
C THR A 348 9.02 14.48 -31.57
N LYS A 349 8.17 15.31 -32.19
CA LYS A 349 6.74 15.08 -32.29
C LYS A 349 6.65 13.60 -32.64
N PHE A 350 6.09 12.78 -31.75
CA PHE A 350 6.15 11.33 -31.89
C PHE A 350 5.19 10.98 -33.02
N THR A 351 5.63 11.29 -34.24
CA THR A 351 4.84 11.24 -35.45
C THR A 351 4.85 9.82 -35.98
N ASN A 352 3.95 9.56 -36.91
CA ASN A 352 3.84 8.26 -37.52
C ASN A 352 5.12 7.95 -38.31
N GLU A 353 5.66 8.96 -39.01
CA GLU A 353 6.87 8.88 -39.83
C GLU A 353 8.10 8.56 -38.97
N PHE A 354 8.25 9.22 -37.82
CA PHE A 354 9.35 8.93 -36.88
C PHE A 354 9.30 7.47 -36.38
N LEU A 355 8.10 6.99 -36.05
CA LEU A 355 7.92 5.62 -35.56
C LEU A 355 8.16 4.58 -36.66
N ILE A 356 7.69 4.84 -37.89
CA ILE A 356 7.92 4.00 -39.06
C ILE A 356 9.43 3.90 -39.34
N ASP A 357 10.11 5.03 -39.43
CA ASP A 357 11.56 5.09 -39.70
C ASP A 357 12.37 4.40 -38.60
N LEU A 358 11.99 4.60 -37.32
CA LEU A 358 12.65 3.95 -36.19
C LEU A 358 12.54 2.42 -36.26
N ILE A 359 11.37 1.88 -36.64
CA ILE A 359 11.15 0.43 -36.77
C ILE A 359 11.85 -0.12 -38.01
N ASN A 360 11.78 0.57 -39.14
CA ASN A 360 12.40 0.14 -40.40
C ASN A 360 13.93 0.13 -40.30
N LYS A 361 14.54 1.11 -39.63
CA LYS A 361 15.98 1.14 -39.35
C LYS A 361 16.41 0.10 -38.32
N ASN A 362 15.48 -0.38 -37.49
CA ASN A 362 15.79 -1.27 -36.37
C ASN A 362 14.81 -2.45 -36.25
N PRO A 363 14.66 -3.30 -37.30
CA PRO A 363 13.68 -4.40 -37.31
C PRO A 363 13.99 -5.47 -36.25
N GLY A 364 15.23 -5.46 -35.73
CA GLY A 364 15.72 -6.32 -34.67
C GLY A 364 15.16 -6.02 -33.26
N LEU A 365 14.73 -4.79 -32.97
CA LEU A 365 14.52 -4.33 -31.60
C LEU A 365 13.17 -4.73 -30.99
N SER A 366 13.18 -5.01 -29.70
CA SER A 366 11.99 -5.23 -28.88
C SER A 366 11.27 -3.91 -28.56
N MET A 367 9.99 -3.99 -28.20
CA MET A 367 9.18 -2.82 -27.82
C MET A 367 9.82 -2.02 -26.68
N LYS A 368 10.50 -2.71 -25.76
CA LYS A 368 11.23 -2.12 -24.64
C LYS A 368 12.47 -1.34 -25.08
N GLU A 369 13.16 -1.79 -26.11
CA GLU A 369 14.33 -1.12 -26.66
C GLU A 369 13.91 0.07 -27.52
N LEU A 370 12.87 -0.12 -28.36
CA LEU A 370 12.25 0.96 -29.10
C LEU A 370 11.73 2.07 -28.18
N SER A 371 11.11 1.74 -27.05
CA SER A 371 10.64 2.73 -26.07
C SER A 371 11.76 3.55 -25.46
N LYS A 372 12.91 2.92 -25.22
CA LYS A 372 14.11 3.62 -24.74
C LYS A 372 14.68 4.56 -25.80
N LEU A 373 14.81 4.09 -27.05
CA LEU A 373 15.32 4.90 -28.15
C LEU A 373 14.41 6.07 -28.50
N ALA A 374 13.10 5.84 -28.47
CA ALA A 374 12.10 6.87 -28.73
C ALA A 374 11.85 7.81 -27.54
N GLY A 375 12.46 7.56 -26.37
CA GLY A 375 12.26 8.37 -25.17
C GLY A 375 10.82 8.39 -24.66
N THR A 376 10.04 7.35 -24.94
CA THR A 376 8.59 7.26 -24.62
C THR A 376 8.23 5.92 -23.97
N SER A 377 6.96 5.72 -23.61
CA SER A 377 6.49 4.47 -23.01
C SER A 377 6.22 3.39 -24.07
N GLN A 378 6.37 2.11 -23.71
CA GLN A 378 5.99 0.99 -24.58
C GLN A 378 4.52 1.04 -24.99
N GLY A 379 3.63 1.47 -24.07
CA GLY A 379 2.21 1.63 -24.35
C GLY A 379 1.94 2.72 -25.39
N THR A 380 2.70 3.82 -25.36
CA THR A 380 2.59 4.90 -26.35
C THR A 380 2.94 4.40 -27.75
N ILE A 381 4.05 3.66 -27.89
CA ILE A 381 4.43 3.05 -29.17
C ILE A 381 3.34 2.07 -29.64
N SER A 382 2.87 1.19 -28.76
CA SER A 382 1.85 0.20 -29.10
C SER A 382 0.55 0.82 -29.58
N ASN A 383 0.05 1.84 -28.88
CA ASN A 383 -1.17 2.54 -29.27
C ASN A 383 -1.02 3.27 -30.59
N ARG A 384 0.16 3.86 -30.85
CA ARG A 384 0.43 4.55 -32.10
C ARG A 384 0.55 3.60 -33.29
N LEU A 385 1.20 2.45 -33.11
CA LEU A 385 1.23 1.39 -34.13
C LEU A 385 -0.16 0.89 -34.49
N LYS A 386 -1.06 0.75 -33.50
CA LYS A 386 -2.46 0.39 -33.75
C LYS A 386 -3.18 1.44 -34.61
N GLN A 387 -2.94 2.72 -34.34
CA GLN A 387 -3.49 3.83 -35.13
C GLN A 387 -2.92 3.87 -36.55
N ILE A 388 -1.61 3.67 -36.73
CA ILE A 388 -1.01 3.67 -38.08
C ILE A 388 -1.54 2.51 -38.91
N ASN A 389 -1.64 1.32 -38.30
CA ASN A 389 -2.14 0.13 -38.96
C ASN A 389 -3.66 0.16 -39.24
N SER A 390 -4.43 1.04 -38.58
CA SER A 390 -5.84 1.25 -38.91
C SER A 390 -6.04 2.16 -40.12
N ASP A 391 -5.09 3.07 -40.38
CA ASP A 391 -5.37 4.22 -41.23
C ASP A 391 -4.85 4.12 -42.67
N SER A 392 -3.77 3.38 -43.00
CA SER A 392 -3.43 3.02 -44.41
C SER A 392 -2.07 2.32 -44.65
N GLU A 393 -1.15 2.21 -43.69
CA GLU A 393 0.14 1.51 -43.90
C GLU A 393 0.33 0.37 -42.90
N LYS A 394 0.42 -0.88 -43.39
CA LYS A 394 0.73 -2.05 -42.56
C LYS A 394 2.21 -2.05 -42.20
N ILE A 395 2.56 -1.49 -41.04
CA ILE A 395 3.89 -1.70 -40.46
C ILE A 395 3.95 -3.14 -39.94
N SER A 396 4.86 -3.96 -40.47
CA SER A 396 5.07 -5.35 -40.06
C SER A 396 5.89 -5.45 -38.77
N TYR A 397 5.45 -4.79 -37.69
CA TYR A 397 6.07 -4.97 -36.39
C TYR A 397 5.62 -6.30 -35.76
N ILE A 398 6.50 -7.29 -35.72
CA ILE A 398 6.27 -8.56 -35.01
C ILE A 398 6.63 -8.34 -33.54
N SER A 399 5.63 -8.41 -32.65
CA SER A 399 5.81 -8.27 -31.20
C SER A 399 6.68 -9.39 -30.64
N LYS A 400 7.95 -9.10 -30.35
CA LYS A 400 8.92 -10.06 -29.78
C LYS A 400 8.72 -10.29 -28.28
N SER A 401 7.47 -10.35 -27.83
CA SER A 401 7.13 -10.84 -26.50
C SER A 401 7.43 -12.33 -26.44
N SER A 402 8.24 -12.72 -25.47
CA SER A 402 8.57 -14.10 -25.14
C SER A 402 7.35 -15.03 -25.27
N SER A 403 7.41 -15.96 -26.23
CA SER A 403 6.42 -17.00 -26.61
C SER A 403 5.57 -16.81 -27.89
N ILE A 404 6.11 -16.25 -28.98
CA ILE A 404 5.49 -16.51 -30.30
C ILE A 404 5.69 -17.99 -30.66
N LYS A 405 4.60 -18.75 -30.78
CA LYS A 405 4.62 -20.07 -31.45
C LYS A 405 4.92 -19.83 -32.92
N PHE A 406 6.15 -20.12 -33.33
CA PHE A 406 6.56 -20.09 -34.73
C PHE A 406 5.83 -21.21 -35.49
N THR A 407 4.79 -20.86 -36.25
CA THR A 407 4.01 -21.78 -37.08
C THR A 407 4.67 -21.97 -38.45
N ASN A 408 4.41 -23.12 -39.08
CA ASN A 408 4.96 -23.44 -40.41
C ASN A 408 4.47 -22.45 -41.48
N GLU A 409 3.25 -21.92 -41.35
CA GLU A 409 2.69 -20.90 -42.24
C GLU A 409 3.50 -19.58 -42.19
N LEU A 410 3.91 -19.15 -40.99
CA LEU A 410 4.76 -17.97 -40.81
C LEU A 410 6.16 -18.16 -41.44
N LEU A 411 6.71 -19.37 -41.35
CA LEU A 411 7.99 -19.70 -41.99
C LEU A 411 7.87 -19.66 -43.53
N ILE A 412 6.81 -20.23 -44.08
CA ILE A 412 6.57 -20.24 -45.53
C ILE A 412 6.40 -18.82 -46.06
N ASP A 413 5.65 -17.96 -45.36
CA ASP A 413 5.44 -16.57 -45.76
C ASP A 413 6.74 -15.74 -45.69
N LEU A 414 7.59 -16.01 -44.70
CA LEU A 414 8.90 -15.38 -44.55
C LEU A 414 9.89 -15.79 -45.65
N ILE A 415 9.90 -17.07 -46.04
CA ILE A 415 10.74 -17.60 -47.13
C ILE A 415 10.29 -16.98 -48.46
N LYS A 416 8.99 -16.91 -48.72
CA LYS A 416 8.44 -16.31 -49.95
C LYS A 416 8.78 -14.83 -50.09
N LYS A 417 8.74 -14.08 -48.99
CA LYS A 417 9.04 -12.63 -49.00
C LYS A 417 10.53 -12.31 -49.04
N ASN A 418 11.39 -13.25 -48.67
CA ASN A 418 12.84 -13.04 -48.60
C ASN A 418 13.61 -14.21 -49.23
N PRO A 419 13.43 -14.48 -50.55
CA PRO A 419 14.12 -15.56 -51.23
C PRO A 419 15.63 -15.25 -51.23
N GLY A 420 16.42 -16.08 -50.55
CA GLY A 420 17.88 -15.93 -50.45
C GLY A 420 18.41 -15.75 -49.02
N LEU A 421 17.55 -15.49 -48.03
CA LEU A 421 17.98 -15.48 -46.63
C LEU A 421 18.10 -16.90 -46.07
N SER A 422 19.17 -17.14 -45.31
CA SER A 422 19.37 -18.39 -44.58
C SER A 422 18.33 -18.56 -43.49
N LEU A 423 18.05 -19.80 -43.09
CA LEU A 423 17.14 -20.10 -41.97
C LEU A 423 17.54 -19.38 -40.67
N THR A 424 18.84 -19.13 -40.49
CA THR A 424 19.40 -18.41 -39.34
C THR A 424 19.04 -16.92 -39.38
N GLU A 425 19.06 -16.31 -40.55
CA GLU A 425 18.67 -14.91 -40.77
C GLU A 425 17.15 -14.75 -40.68
N LEU A 426 16.39 -15.67 -41.27
CA LEU A 426 14.93 -15.73 -41.13
C LEU A 426 14.51 -15.90 -39.65
N GLY A 427 15.22 -16.73 -38.89
CA GLY A 427 14.99 -16.88 -37.46
C GLY A 427 15.31 -15.62 -36.65
N ARG A 428 16.27 -14.79 -37.10
CA ARG A 428 16.56 -13.48 -36.48
C ARG A 428 15.46 -12.47 -36.80
N LEU A 429 14.99 -12.43 -38.05
CA LEU A 429 13.85 -11.63 -38.48
C LEU A 429 12.59 -11.97 -37.68
N ALA A 430 12.33 -13.26 -37.47
CA ALA A 430 11.20 -13.75 -36.68
C ALA A 430 11.35 -13.54 -35.16
N GLY A 431 12.48 -13.01 -34.68
CA GLY A 431 12.71 -12.74 -33.25
C GLY A 431 12.92 -13.98 -32.38
N ILE A 432 13.32 -15.12 -32.97
CA ILE A 432 13.51 -16.38 -32.26
C ILE A 432 14.90 -16.40 -31.60
N SER A 433 14.94 -16.62 -30.29
CA SER A 433 16.20 -16.76 -29.53
C SER A 433 17.01 -17.99 -29.98
N LYS A 434 18.34 -17.96 -29.78
CA LYS A 434 19.25 -19.04 -30.22
C LYS A 434 18.89 -20.40 -29.61
N SER A 435 18.46 -20.42 -28.35
CA SER A 435 18.05 -21.64 -27.62
C SER A 435 16.79 -22.29 -28.18
N THR A 436 15.81 -21.50 -28.65
CA THR A 436 14.60 -22.03 -29.28
C THR A 436 14.87 -22.64 -30.66
N ARG A 437 15.93 -22.18 -31.36
CA ARG A 437 16.34 -22.74 -32.67
C ARG A 437 16.99 -24.11 -32.53
N GLU A 438 17.81 -24.30 -31.50
CA GLU A 438 18.50 -25.56 -31.21
C GLU A 438 17.53 -26.67 -30.78
N ILE A 439 16.45 -26.32 -30.06
CA ILE A 439 15.40 -27.28 -29.66
C ILE A 439 14.63 -27.78 -30.90
N LYS A 440 14.25 -26.90 -31.83
CA LYS A 440 13.52 -27.31 -33.04
C LYS A 440 14.38 -28.02 -34.08
N GLN A 441 15.69 -27.74 -34.20
CA GLN A 441 16.59 -28.54 -35.04
C GLN A 441 16.70 -29.99 -34.53
N LYS A 442 16.66 -30.20 -33.21
CA LYS A 442 16.60 -31.54 -32.60
C LYS A 442 15.26 -32.25 -32.81
N GLU A 443 14.16 -31.50 -32.97
CA GLU A 443 12.84 -32.06 -33.27
C GLU A 443 12.69 -32.40 -34.75
N SER A 444 13.15 -31.55 -35.68
CA SER A 444 13.11 -31.84 -37.12
C SER A 444 14.08 -32.95 -37.56
N GLY A 445 15.11 -33.23 -36.75
CA GLY A 445 16.01 -34.38 -36.97
C GLY A 445 15.48 -35.72 -36.47
N LYS A 446 14.29 -35.76 -35.83
CA LYS A 446 13.69 -36.98 -35.28
C LYS A 446 12.59 -37.60 -36.14
N ASP A 447 12.05 -36.88 -37.13
CA ASP A 447 11.02 -37.38 -38.06
C ASP A 447 11.57 -37.71 -39.46
N GLY A 448 12.83 -38.17 -39.52
CA GLY A 448 13.55 -38.47 -40.74
C GLY A 448 14.04 -39.91 -40.87
N ASP A 449 13.34 -40.90 -40.31
CA ASP A 449 13.68 -42.32 -40.52
C ASP A 449 12.42 -43.19 -40.65
N LYS A 450 11.86 -43.22 -41.86
CA LYS A 450 11.20 -44.39 -42.49
C LYS A 450 10.65 -44.03 -43.87
N VAL A 451 11.51 -44.04 -44.88
CA VAL A 451 11.10 -44.53 -46.21
C VAL A 451 12.14 -45.54 -46.66
N ARG A 452 11.81 -46.82 -46.45
CA ARG A 452 12.56 -47.97 -46.92
C ARG A 452 11.81 -48.53 -48.13
N CYS A 453 12.34 -48.32 -49.33
CA CYS A 453 12.14 -49.16 -50.53
C CYS A 453 13.44 -49.03 -51.33
N ALA A 454 14.43 -49.93 -51.18
CA ALA A 454 14.51 -51.27 -51.77
C ALA A 454 14.74 -51.27 -53.29
N GLY A 455 15.94 -51.72 -53.70
CA GLY A 455 16.37 -52.01 -55.07
C GLY A 455 17.82 -51.57 -55.31
N LYS A 456 18.85 -52.33 -54.87
CA LYS A 456 19.58 -53.37 -55.64
C LYS A 456 19.90 -52.89 -57.08
N SER A 457 21.12 -52.90 -57.61
CA SER A 457 22.31 -53.72 -57.32
C SER A 457 23.48 -53.26 -58.21
N ARG A 458 24.71 -53.50 -57.72
CA ARG A 458 25.95 -53.85 -58.46
C ARG A 458 26.55 -52.74 -59.36
N ASN A 459 27.86 -52.53 -59.46
CA ASN A 459 28.96 -53.47 -59.29
C ASN A 459 30.31 -52.75 -59.09
N GLN A 460 31.19 -53.45 -58.36
CA GLN A 460 32.65 -53.56 -58.51
C GLN A 460 33.53 -52.30 -58.42
N LYS A 461 34.33 -52.18 -57.36
CA LYS A 461 35.65 -52.81 -57.09
C LYS A 461 36.80 -52.03 -57.74
N GLN A 462 37.62 -51.50 -56.83
CA GLN A 462 38.93 -50.91 -57.04
C GLN A 462 39.81 -51.67 -58.05
N ARG A 463 40.49 -50.93 -58.91
CA ARG A 463 41.92 -51.10 -59.21
C ARG A 463 42.48 -49.83 -59.85
N THR A 464 43.59 -49.39 -59.25
CA THR A 464 44.56 -48.33 -59.60
C THR A 464 44.06 -46.91 -59.72
#